data_AF-A0A183NQV4-F1
#
_entry.id   AF-A0A183NQV4-F1
#
_cell.length_a   1.000
_cell.length_b   1.000
_cell.length_c   1.000
_cell.angle_alpha   90.00
_cell.angle_beta   90.00
_cell.angle_gamma   90.00
#
_symmetry.space_group_name_H-M   'P 1'
#
loop_
_entity.id
_entity.type
_entity.pdbx_description
1 polymer ?
#
loop_
_entity_poly.entity_id
_entity_poly.type
_entity_poly.pdbx_seq_one_letter_code
_entity_poly.pdbx_strand_id
1 'polypeptide(L)'
;MRSQASKYSFVLGLLPTEVASEVSDLIDNIPASNPYDRLKQAIIQRTSVSDEKRLQQLLHECELGDKSPSQLLRHMRQLAGPYKFDDAFLKEIWLQRLPTVVRQILCVSSQPLALESLACMADKILEVTP
;
A
#
# COMPACT_ATOMS: atom_id res chain seq x y z
N MET A 1 33.93 2.63 20.39
CA MET A 1 32.73 1.78 20.15
C MET A 1 31.51 2.53 20.66
N ARG A 2 30.57 2.96 19.82
CA ARG A 2 29.34 3.63 20.30
C ARG A 2 28.42 2.55 20.88
N SER A 3 28.20 2.58 22.20
CA SER A 3 27.35 1.62 22.90
C SER A 3 25.91 1.66 22.37
N GLN A 4 25.20 0.53 22.39
CA GLN A 4 23.79 0.42 22.00
C GLN A 4 22.93 1.47 22.73
N ALA A 5 23.22 1.74 24.01
CA ALA A 5 22.54 2.74 24.82
C ALA A 5 22.74 4.19 24.30
N SER A 6 23.96 4.58 23.91
CA SER A 6 24.20 5.92 23.37
C SER A 6 23.51 6.14 22.02
N LYS A 7 23.43 5.10 21.17
CA LYS A 7 22.70 5.18 19.90
C LYS A 7 21.19 5.25 20.11
N TYR A 8 20.67 4.49 21.07
CA TYR A 8 19.25 4.49 21.45
C TYR A 8 18.80 5.88 21.95
N SER A 9 19.52 6.45 22.92
CA SER A 9 19.21 7.79 23.45
C SER A 9 19.29 8.89 22.38
N PHE A 10 20.27 8.81 21.48
CA PHE A 10 20.39 9.75 20.37
C PHE A 10 19.23 9.66 19.38
N VAL A 11 18.81 8.44 19.02
CA VAL A 11 17.68 8.23 18.11
C VAL A 11 16.36 8.67 18.74
N LEU A 12 16.13 8.38 20.03
CA LEU A 12 14.95 8.87 20.73
C LEU A 12 14.85 10.40 20.71
N GLY A 13 15.95 11.11 20.94
CA GLY A 13 15.97 12.57 20.93
C GLY A 13 15.74 13.20 19.55
N LEU A 14 15.89 12.43 18.46
CA LEU A 14 15.66 12.87 17.09
C LEU A 14 14.37 12.30 16.49
N LEU A 15 13.64 11.47 17.23
CA LEU A 15 12.45 10.83 16.71
C LEU A 15 11.30 11.85 16.62
N PRO A 16 10.63 11.96 15.45
CA PRO A 16 9.38 12.70 15.36
C PRO A 16 8.34 12.11 16.33
N THR A 17 7.49 12.95 16.91
CA THR A 17 6.46 12.54 17.88
C THR A 17 5.54 11.45 17.34
N GLU A 18 5.19 11.51 16.05
CA GLU A 18 4.33 10.52 15.38
C GLU A 18 5.00 9.13 15.30
N VAL A 19 6.30 9.08 15.01
CA VAL A 19 7.04 7.81 15.03
C VAL A 19 7.24 7.32 16.46
N ALA A 20 7.41 8.23 17.43
CA ALA A 20 7.57 7.89 18.84
C ALA A 20 6.28 7.29 19.44
N SER A 21 5.11 7.78 19.03
CA SER A 21 3.83 7.16 19.40
C SER A 21 3.71 5.74 18.86
N GLU A 22 4.18 5.48 17.63
CA GLU A 22 4.12 4.14 17.04
C GLU A 22 5.03 3.12 17.76
N VAL A 23 6.07 3.55 18.48
CA VAL A 23 7.01 2.67 19.21
C VAL A 23 7.07 2.93 20.72
N SER A 24 6.03 3.55 21.29
CA SER A 24 6.02 3.96 22.71
C SER A 24 6.24 2.80 23.69
N ASP A 25 5.77 1.60 23.38
CA ASP A 25 6.03 0.38 24.16
C ASP A 25 7.53 0.05 24.31
N LEU A 26 8.34 0.36 23.29
CA LEU A 26 9.80 0.19 23.32
C LEU A 26 10.54 1.37 23.97
N ILE A 27 9.82 2.45 24.26
CA ILE A 27 10.30 3.61 25.04
C ILE A 27 10.00 3.38 26.53
N ASP A 28 8.77 2.94 26.84
CA ASP A 28 8.32 2.61 28.19
C ASP A 28 8.99 1.33 28.72
N ASN A 29 9.27 0.36 27.85
CA ASN A 29 9.98 -0.87 28.19
C ASN A 29 11.25 -1.01 27.36
N ILE A 30 12.35 -0.46 27.87
CA ILE A 30 13.66 -0.51 27.19
C ILE A 30 14.17 -1.96 27.16
N PRO A 31 14.44 -2.54 25.97
CA PRO A 31 14.95 -3.90 25.87
C PRO A 31 16.33 -4.05 26.54
N ALA A 32 16.49 -5.09 27.37
CA ALA A 32 17.76 -5.37 28.05
C ALA A 32 18.91 -5.75 27.11
N SER A 33 18.60 -6.21 25.88
CA SER A 33 19.58 -6.59 24.86
C SER A 33 19.28 -5.91 23.53
N ASN A 34 20.31 -5.30 22.94
CA ASN A 34 20.30 -4.59 21.66
C ASN A 34 19.13 -3.57 21.51
N PRO A 35 18.98 -2.61 22.45
CA PRO A 35 17.86 -1.67 22.46
C PRO A 35 17.77 -0.82 21.17
N TYR A 36 18.91 -0.43 20.59
CA TYR A 36 18.91 0.35 19.35
C TYR A 36 18.48 -0.49 18.15
N ASP A 37 18.96 -1.73 18.01
CA ASP A 37 18.59 -2.57 16.87
C ASP A 37 17.11 -2.96 16.93
N ARG A 38 16.59 -3.26 18.12
CA ARG A 38 15.17 -3.52 18.36
C ARG A 38 14.31 -2.30 18.03
N LEU A 39 14.67 -1.12 18.53
CA LEU A 39 13.97 0.12 18.23
C LEU A 39 13.99 0.42 16.73
N LYS A 40 15.16 0.32 16.09
CA LYS A 40 15.31 0.55 14.65
C LYS A 40 14.43 -0.40 13.83
N GLN A 41 14.44 -1.70 14.15
CA GLN A 41 13.59 -2.67 13.46
C GLN A 41 12.11 -2.37 13.65
N ALA A 42 11.69 -2.04 14.87
CA ALA A 42 10.30 -1.73 15.17
C ALA A 42 9.83 -0.45 14.49
N ILE A 43 10.66 0.60 14.47
CA ILE A 43 10.37 1.83 13.71
C ILE A 43 10.12 1.46 12.25
N ILE A 44 11.08 0.80 11.60
CA ILE A 44 10.95 0.41 10.19
C ILE A 44 9.68 -0.42 9.97
N GLN A 45 9.44 -1.45 10.78
CA GLN A 45 8.28 -2.32 10.61
C GLN A 45 6.96 -1.56 10.80
N ARG A 46 6.81 -0.78 11.87
CA ARG A 46 5.55 -0.10 12.18
C ARG A 46 5.28 1.08 11.26
N THR A 47 6.29 1.87 10.92
CA THR A 47 6.13 2.96 9.96
C THR A 47 5.80 2.41 8.57
N SER A 48 6.47 1.34 8.12
CA SER A 48 6.15 0.71 6.83
C SER A 48 4.73 0.11 6.80
N VAL A 49 4.25 -0.49 7.89
CA VAL A 49 2.87 -0.99 7.98
C VAL A 49 1.87 0.17 7.94
N SER A 50 2.15 1.28 8.62
CA SER A 50 1.29 2.47 8.61
C SER A 50 1.24 3.12 7.22
N ASP A 51 2.37 3.20 6.51
CA ASP A 51 2.44 3.67 5.13
C ASP A 51 1.66 2.76 4.17
N GLU A 52 1.82 1.43 4.30
CA GLU A 52 1.08 0.46 3.48
C GLU A 52 -0.43 0.60 3.68
N LYS A 53 -0.90 0.71 4.93
CA LYS A 53 -2.32 0.94 5.24
C LYS A 53 -2.84 2.24 4.65
N ARG A 54 -2.09 3.34 4.79
CA ARG A 54 -2.45 4.64 4.21
C ARG A 54 -2.55 4.55 2.70
N LEU A 55 -1.62 3.82 2.07
CA LEU A 55 -1.62 3.61 0.63
C LEU A 55 -2.80 2.74 0.18
N GLN A 56 -3.12 1.68 0.94
CA GLN A 56 -4.34 0.91 0.70
C GLN A 56 -5.59 1.80 0.77
N GLN A 57 -5.69 2.68 1.77
CA GLN A 57 -6.82 3.63 1.86
C GLN A 57 -6.90 4.54 0.61
N LEU A 58 -5.77 5.11 0.17
CA LEU A 58 -5.71 5.92 -1.05
C LEU A 58 -6.14 5.14 -2.31
N LEU A 59 -5.76 3.86 -2.42
CA LEU A 59 -6.20 2.98 -3.50
C LEU A 59 -7.71 2.72 -3.45
N HIS A 60 -8.29 2.62 -2.25
CA HIS A 60 -9.74 2.50 -2.08
C HIS A 60 -10.48 3.81 -2.32
N GLU A 61 -9.83 4.96 -2.16
CA GLU A 61 -10.43 6.27 -2.49
C GLU A 61 -10.34 6.60 -3.98
N CYS A 62 -9.55 5.84 -4.76
CA CYS A 62 -9.48 6.01 -6.20
C CYS A 62 -10.81 5.64 -6.87
N GLU A 63 -11.45 6.62 -7.49
CA GLU A 63 -12.67 6.42 -8.28
C GLU A 63 -12.38 6.39 -9.78
N LEU A 64 -13.23 5.68 -10.52
CA LEU A 64 -13.14 5.64 -11.98
C LEU A 64 -13.43 7.03 -12.58
N GLY A 65 -14.50 7.70 -12.13
CA GLY A 65 -14.90 9.03 -12.62
C GLY A 65 -14.96 9.07 -14.15
N ASP A 66 -14.27 10.03 -14.75
CA ASP A 66 -14.13 10.18 -16.21
C ASP A 66 -12.95 9.39 -16.82
N LYS A 67 -12.23 8.61 -16.01
CA LYS A 67 -11.04 7.87 -16.45
C LYS A 67 -11.43 6.54 -17.07
N SER A 68 -10.64 6.08 -18.04
CA SER A 68 -10.78 4.72 -18.53
C SER A 68 -10.29 3.71 -17.47
N PRO A 69 -10.83 2.48 -17.45
CA PRO A 69 -10.37 1.40 -16.60
C PRO A 69 -8.83 1.21 -16.62
N SER A 70 -8.17 1.30 -17.76
CA SER A 70 -6.70 1.24 -17.86
C SER A 70 -5.98 2.44 -17.27
N GLN A 71 -6.53 3.65 -17.40
CA GLN A 71 -5.98 4.84 -16.77
C GLN A 71 -6.08 4.75 -15.25
N LEU A 72 -7.21 4.26 -14.72
CA LEU A 72 -7.37 4.00 -13.29
C LEU A 72 -6.32 3.01 -12.79
N LEU A 73 -6.14 1.88 -13.50
CA LEU A 73 -5.16 0.86 -13.13
C LEU A 73 -3.72 1.42 -13.08
N ARG A 74 -3.34 2.20 -14.11
CA ARG A 74 -2.02 2.85 -14.17
C ARG A 74 -1.84 3.84 -13.02
N HIS A 75 -2.88 4.60 -12.69
CA HIS A 75 -2.85 5.53 -11.57
C HIS A 75 -2.66 4.79 -10.23
N MET A 76 -3.38 3.68 -10.02
CA MET A 76 -3.22 2.83 -8.84
C MET A 76 -1.79 2.25 -8.74
N ARG A 77 -1.20 1.82 -9.86
CA ARG A 77 0.20 1.37 -9.90
C ARG A 77 1.20 2.49 -9.61
N GLN A 78 0.92 3.71 -10.07
CA GLN A 78 1.75 4.88 -9.75
C GLN A 78 1.66 5.26 -8.26
N LEU A 79 0.48 5.18 -7.66
CA LEU A 79 0.30 5.39 -6.22
C LEU A 79 1.01 4.31 -5.41
N ALA A 80 0.89 3.04 -5.83
CA ALA A 80 1.62 1.93 -5.25
C ALA A 80 3.14 2.19 -5.19
N GLY A 81 3.70 2.80 -6.23
CA GLY A 81 5.07 3.28 -6.25
C GLY A 81 6.08 2.15 -5.91
N PRO A 82 6.94 2.31 -4.90
CA PRO A 82 7.91 1.30 -4.49
C PRO A 82 7.29 0.15 -3.66
N TYR A 83 6.05 0.30 -3.19
CA TYR A 83 5.34 -0.75 -2.46
C TYR A 83 4.89 -1.84 -3.42
N LYS A 84 5.37 -3.06 -3.20
CA LYS A 84 5.00 -4.23 -3.99
C LYS A 84 3.66 -4.76 -3.52
N PHE A 85 2.56 -4.21 -4.02
CA PHE A 85 1.26 -4.87 -3.89
C PHE A 85 1.21 -6.08 -4.81
N ASP A 86 0.51 -7.12 -4.34
CA ASP A 86 0.17 -8.26 -5.18
C ASP A 86 -0.77 -7.81 -6.31
N ASP A 87 -0.52 -8.30 -7.53
CA ASP A 87 -1.38 -8.03 -8.69
C ASP A 87 -2.81 -8.53 -8.41
N ALA A 88 -2.98 -9.57 -7.59
CA ALA A 88 -4.30 -10.05 -7.15
C ALA A 88 -5.04 -9.01 -6.30
N PHE A 89 -4.35 -8.38 -5.34
CA PHE A 89 -4.91 -7.34 -4.49
C PHE A 89 -5.29 -6.10 -5.30
N LEU A 90 -4.38 -5.65 -6.18
CA LEU A 90 -4.63 -4.49 -7.02
C LEU A 90 -5.76 -4.74 -8.03
N LYS A 91 -5.86 -5.96 -8.56
CA LYS A 91 -6.99 -6.41 -9.38
C LYS A 91 -8.31 -6.37 -8.63
N GLU A 92 -8.34 -6.80 -7.37
CA GLU A 92 -9.56 -6.80 -6.56
C GLU A 92 -10.10 -5.37 -6.36
N ILE A 93 -9.26 -4.45 -5.90
CA ILE A 93 -9.66 -3.05 -5.70
C ILE A 93 -10.08 -2.44 -7.04
N TRP A 94 -9.30 -2.65 -8.10
CA TRP A 94 -9.60 -2.13 -9.42
C TRP A 94 -10.97 -2.62 -9.93
N LEU A 95 -11.26 -3.92 -9.84
CA LEU A 95 -12.56 -4.48 -10.22
C LEU A 95 -13.71 -3.89 -9.39
N GLN A 96 -13.50 -3.66 -8.10
CA GLN A 96 -14.51 -3.03 -7.23
C GLN A 96 -14.87 -1.59 -7.66
N ARG A 97 -13.97 -0.90 -8.36
CA ARG A 97 -14.20 0.46 -8.90
C ARG A 97 -14.82 0.51 -10.28
N LEU A 98 -14.86 -0.62 -10.98
CA LEU A 98 -15.52 -0.68 -12.28
C LEU A 98 -17.05 -0.81 -12.12
N PRO A 99 -17.82 -0.27 -13.09
CA PRO A 99 -19.26 -0.50 -13.19
C PRO A 99 -19.58 -1.99 -13.19
N THR A 100 -20.72 -2.35 -12.60
CA THR A 100 -21.16 -3.75 -12.44
C THR A 100 -21.18 -4.51 -13.77
N VAL A 101 -21.60 -3.86 -14.86
CA VAL A 101 -21.67 -4.46 -16.20
C VAL A 101 -20.28 -4.87 -16.70
N VAL A 102 -19.29 -3.98 -16.58
CA VAL A 102 -17.90 -4.25 -16.96
C VAL A 102 -17.33 -5.39 -16.11
N ARG A 103 -17.56 -5.36 -14.80
CA ARG A 103 -17.09 -6.40 -13.86
C ARG A 103 -17.67 -7.78 -14.19
N GLN A 104 -18.96 -7.87 -14.49
CA GLN A 104 -19.62 -9.14 -14.83
C GLN A 104 -19.02 -9.75 -16.10
N ILE A 105 -18.79 -8.95 -17.13
CA ILE A 105 -18.20 -9.42 -18.39
C ILE A 105 -16.75 -9.90 -18.15
N LEU A 106 -15.95 -9.15 -17.38
CA LEU A 106 -14.58 -9.53 -17.03
C LEU A 106 -14.50 -10.80 -16.18
N CYS A 107 -15.46 -11.03 -15.28
CA CYS A 107 -15.53 -12.25 -14.48
C CYS A 107 -15.76 -13.49 -15.36
N VAL A 108 -16.59 -13.37 -16.40
CA VAL A 108 -16.83 -14.46 -17.38
C VAL A 108 -15.61 -14.71 -18.25
N SER A 109 -14.83 -13.67 -18.57
CA SER A 109 -13.60 -13.78 -19.38
C SER A 109 -12.37 -14.25 -18.59
N SER A 110 -12.53 -14.90 -17.43
CA SER A 110 -11.46 -15.33 -16.51
C SER A 110 -10.50 -16.36 -17.14
N GLN A 111 -9.66 -15.91 -18.07
CA GLN A 111 -8.38 -16.50 -18.41
C GLN A 111 -7.31 -15.93 -17.48
N PRO A 112 -6.17 -16.61 -17.29
CA PRO A 112 -5.00 -16.05 -16.60
C PRO A 112 -4.33 -14.98 -17.48
N LEU A 113 -5.05 -13.89 -17.73
CA LEU A 113 -4.56 -12.73 -18.46
C LEU A 113 -3.88 -11.78 -17.48
N ALA A 114 -2.80 -11.15 -17.94
CA ALA A 114 -2.15 -10.08 -17.21
C ALA A 114 -3.14 -8.94 -16.90
N LEU A 115 -2.97 -8.30 -15.75
CA LEU A 115 -3.85 -7.22 -15.29
C LEU A 115 -3.99 -6.07 -16.30
N GLU A 116 -2.92 -5.76 -17.04
CA GLU A 116 -2.93 -4.77 -18.13
C GLU A 116 -3.85 -5.19 -19.29
N SER A 117 -3.87 -6.47 -19.65
CA SER A 117 -4.73 -7.00 -20.72
C SER A 117 -6.21 -6.97 -20.30
N LEU A 118 -6.50 -7.27 -19.04
CA LEU A 118 -7.82 -7.10 -18.46
C LEU A 118 -8.28 -5.65 -18.51
N ALA A 119 -7.38 -4.70 -18.22
CA ALA A 119 -7.72 -3.29 -18.26
C ALA A 119 -8.01 -2.77 -19.67
N CYS A 120 -7.25 -3.22 -20.67
CA CYS A 120 -7.54 -2.93 -22.08
C CYS A 120 -8.88 -3.51 -22.54
N MET A 121 -9.24 -4.70 -22.06
CA MET A 121 -10.57 -5.28 -22.34
C MET A 121 -11.68 -4.47 -21.65
N ALA A 122 -11.46 -4.05 -20.42
CA ALA A 122 -12.40 -3.22 -19.66
C ALA A 122 -12.65 -1.87 -20.34
N ASP A 123 -11.62 -1.23 -20.90
CA ASP A 123 -11.77 0.00 -21.68
C ASP A 123 -12.73 -0.21 -22.85
N LYS A 124 -12.51 -1.26 -23.65
CA LYS A 124 -13.38 -1.58 -24.79
C LYS A 124 -14.81 -1.84 -24.36
N ILE A 125 -15.01 -2.61 -23.29
CA ILE A 125 -16.34 -2.90 -22.76
C ILE A 125 -17.04 -1.61 -22.32
N LEU A 126 -16.32 -0.73 -21.62
CA LEU A 126 -16.86 0.55 -21.17
C LEU A 126 -17.27 1.44 -22.35
N GLU A 127 -16.49 1.45 -23.44
CA GLU A 127 -16.81 2.20 -24.66
C GLU A 127 -18.06 1.67 -25.40
N VAL A 128 -18.34 0.37 -25.36
CA VAL A 128 -19.56 -0.20 -25.98
C VAL A 128 -20.78 -0.21 -25.07
N THR A 129 -20.61 -0.05 -23.75
CA THR A 129 -21.75 0.15 -22.84
C THR A 129 -22.13 1.64 -22.81
N PRO A 130 -23.33 2.01 -23.30
CA PRO A 130 -23.80 3.40 -23.35
C PRO A 130 -24.12 3.99 -21.97
#